data_AF-A0A6J0YD03-F1
#
_entry.id   AF-A0A6J0YD03-F1
#
_cell.length_a   1.000
_cell.length_b   1.000
_cell.length_c   1.000
_cell.angle_alpha   90.00
_cell.angle_beta   90.00
_cell.angle_gamma   90.00
#
_symmetry.space_group_name_H-M   'P 1'
#
loop_
_entity.id
_entity.type
_entity.pdbx_description
1 polymer ?
#
loop_
_entity_poly.entity_id
_entity_poly.type
_entity_poly.pdbx_seq_one_letter_code
_entity_poly.pdbx_strand_id
1 'polypeptide(L)'
;MFHSFFQDQADVKREHAKQFIKYLRKYKCKICLPVIKRPDIDNWGTGKQAILSALQLENSLNTLLQDLKASASRNRETNLLRFMKKFLDEQTRNISYLEYQLKYQKELETSAQSEGQPENAAGPSGASGQETESAGNSPSPPAQKIPKPAT
;
A
#
# COMPACT_ATOMS: atom_id res chain seq x y z
N MET A 1 5.14 6.36 9.75
CA MET A 1 4.65 7.19 8.62
C MET A 1 3.85 6.41 7.56
N PHE A 2 3.27 5.22 7.87
CA PHE A 2 2.34 4.50 6.96
C PHE A 2 0.92 4.36 7.51
N HIS A 3 0.69 4.84 8.74
CA HIS A 3 -0.57 4.65 9.45
C HIS A 3 -1.76 5.26 8.70
N SER A 4 -1.66 6.53 8.30
CA SER A 4 -2.72 7.20 7.52
C SER A 4 -3.00 6.49 6.21
N PHE A 5 -1.96 6.11 5.46
CA PHE A 5 -2.12 5.37 4.21
C PHE A 5 -2.92 4.06 4.40
N PHE A 6 -2.54 3.22 5.36
CA PHE A 6 -3.23 1.94 5.59
C PHE A 6 -4.64 2.14 6.16
N GLN A 7 -4.85 3.17 6.98
CA GLN A 7 -6.18 3.54 7.45
C GLN A 7 -7.08 3.97 6.30
N ASP A 8 -6.60 4.83 5.40
CA ASP A 8 -7.33 5.28 4.22
C ASP A 8 -7.65 4.09 3.30
N GLN A 9 -6.70 3.18 3.09
CA GLN A 9 -6.95 1.95 2.33
C GLN A 9 -8.03 1.09 3.00
N ALA A 10 -8.01 0.93 4.32
CA ALA A 10 -9.02 0.17 5.03
C ALA A 10 -10.43 0.77 4.86
N ASP A 11 -10.55 2.10 4.88
CA ASP A 11 -11.82 2.80 4.67
C ASP A 11 -12.31 2.68 3.22
N VAL A 12 -11.42 2.79 2.23
CA VAL A 12 -11.74 2.55 0.82
C VAL A 12 -12.26 1.13 0.62
N LYS A 13 -11.58 0.10 1.15
CA LYS A 13 -12.03 -1.30 1.03
C LYS A 13 -13.36 -1.54 1.73
N ARG A 14 -13.60 -0.89 2.86
CA ARG A 14 -14.89 -0.94 3.55
C ARG A 14 -16.02 -0.35 2.69
N GLU A 15 -15.76 0.76 1.99
CA GLU A 15 -16.75 1.30 1.06
C GLU A 15 -16.96 0.42 -0.16
N HIS A 16 -15.91 -0.23 -0.69
CA HIS A 16 -16.06 -1.21 -1.77
C HIS A 16 -16.99 -2.35 -1.35
N ALA A 17 -16.76 -2.93 -0.17
CA ALA A 17 -17.63 -3.98 0.38
C ALA A 17 -19.10 -3.50 0.48
N LYS A 18 -19.35 -2.28 0.98
CA LYS A 18 -20.70 -1.70 1.03
C LYS A 18 -21.32 -1.55 -0.35
N GLN A 19 -20.55 -1.17 -1.36
CA GLN A 19 -21.04 -1.05 -2.73
C GLN A 19 -21.43 -2.40 -3.33
N PHE A 20 -20.67 -3.48 -3.06
CA PHE A 20 -21.06 -4.84 -3.44
C PHE A 20 -22.37 -5.27 -2.75
N ILE A 21 -22.52 -5.00 -1.45
CA ILE A 21 -23.77 -5.29 -0.72
C ILE A 21 -24.95 -4.51 -1.32
N LYS A 22 -24.76 -3.22 -1.64
CA LYS A 22 -25.79 -2.39 -2.30
C LYS A 22 -26.15 -2.95 -3.68
N TYR A 23 -25.17 -3.40 -4.46
CA TYR A 23 -25.41 -4.05 -5.75
C TYR A 23 -26.25 -5.32 -5.60
N LEU A 24 -25.88 -6.23 -4.69
CA LEU A 24 -26.63 -7.46 -4.43
C LEU A 24 -28.07 -7.18 -3.99
N ARG A 25 -28.26 -6.17 -3.13
CA ARG A 25 -29.61 -5.73 -2.70
C ARG A 25 -30.45 -5.23 -3.87
N LYS A 26 -29.86 -4.45 -4.78
CA LYS A 26 -30.55 -3.93 -5.98
C LYS A 26 -31.14 -5.04 -6.84
N TYR A 27 -30.42 -6.16 -6.97
CA TYR A 27 -30.86 -7.33 -7.73
C TYR A 27 -31.62 -8.37 -6.89
N LYS A 28 -32.02 -8.00 -5.65
CA LYS A 28 -32.76 -8.86 -4.71
C LYS A 28 -32.07 -10.21 -4.44
N CYS A 29 -30.75 -10.24 -4.50
CA CYS A 29 -29.98 -11.44 -4.19
C CYS A 29 -30.05 -11.75 -2.68
N LYS A 30 -29.98 -13.03 -2.31
CA LYS A 30 -29.79 -13.44 -0.92
C LYS A 30 -28.37 -13.10 -0.49
N ILE A 31 -28.23 -12.28 0.56
CA ILE A 31 -26.93 -11.86 1.08
C ILE A 31 -26.60 -12.71 2.30
N CYS A 32 -25.46 -13.42 2.25
CA CYS A 32 -24.89 -14.12 3.39
C CYS A 32 -23.57 -13.42 3.74
N LEU A 33 -23.50 -12.79 4.92
CA LEU A 33 -22.28 -12.13 5.38
C LEU A 33 -21.43 -13.14 6.16
N PRO A 34 -20.20 -13.43 5.71
CA PRO A 34 -19.31 -14.32 6.44
C PRO A 34 -18.81 -13.65 7.72
N VAL A 35 -18.38 -14.47 8.69
CA VAL A 35 -17.67 -13.98 9.86
C VAL A 35 -16.32 -13.42 9.42
N ILE A 36 -16.07 -12.14 9.73
CA ILE A 36 -14.77 -11.50 9.46
C ILE A 36 -13.86 -11.78 10.65
N LYS A 37 -12.83 -12.60 10.44
CA LYS A 37 -11.83 -12.89 11.46
C LYS A 37 -10.89 -11.71 11.64
N ARG A 38 -10.41 -11.52 12.87
CA ARG A 38 -9.27 -10.65 13.14
C ARG A 38 -8.05 -11.20 12.36
N PRO A 39 -7.20 -10.35 11.77
CA PRO A 39 -5.93 -10.79 11.22
C PRO A 39 -5.09 -11.47 12.31
N ASP A 40 -4.44 -12.60 11.99
CA ASP A 40 -3.56 -13.32 12.93
C ASP A 40 -2.21 -12.59 13.17
N ILE A 41 -2.00 -11.45 12.50
CA ILE A 41 -0.79 -10.64 12.57
C ILE A 41 -1.00 -9.52 13.59
N ASP A 42 -0.36 -9.66 14.75
CA ASP A 42 -0.35 -8.62 15.79
C ASP A 42 0.75 -7.57 15.57
N ASN A 43 1.80 -7.90 14.83
CA ASN A 43 2.88 -6.98 14.47
C ASN A 43 3.25 -7.11 12.97
N TRP A 44 3.11 -6.01 12.24
CA TRP A 44 3.43 -5.92 10.80
C TRP A 44 4.93 -5.73 10.53
N GLY A 45 5.74 -5.63 11.58
CA GLY A 45 7.18 -5.47 11.51
C GLY A 45 7.61 -4.12 10.94
N THR A 46 8.48 -4.12 9.93
CA THR A 46 8.94 -2.88 9.29
C THR A 46 7.93 -2.36 8.25
N GLY A 47 8.07 -1.10 7.84
CA GLY A 47 7.23 -0.53 6.77
C GLY A 47 7.28 -1.35 5.47
N LYS A 48 8.42 -1.97 5.16
CA LYS A 48 8.61 -2.88 4.04
C LYS A 48 7.82 -4.18 4.17
N GLN A 49 7.83 -4.79 5.35
CA GLN A 49 7.04 -5.98 5.61
C GLN A 49 5.54 -5.68 5.54
N ALA A 50 5.11 -4.51 6.03
CA ALA A 50 3.72 -4.06 5.92
C ALA A 50 3.28 -3.87 4.46
N ILE A 51 4.08 -3.20 3.62
CA ILE A 51 3.77 -3.01 2.19
C ILE A 51 3.77 -4.34 1.44
N LEU A 52 4.72 -5.23 1.73
CA LEU A 52 4.77 -6.56 1.12
C LEU A 52 3.52 -7.37 1.45
N SER A 53 3.08 -7.33 2.72
CA SER A 53 1.84 -7.99 3.16
C SER A 53 0.61 -7.39 2.47
N ALA A 54 0.54 -6.07 2.35
CA ALA A 54 -0.55 -5.40 1.64
C ALA A 54 -0.58 -5.75 0.15
N LEU A 55 0.58 -5.79 -0.51
CA LEU A 55 0.70 -6.18 -1.92
C LEU A 55 0.21 -7.61 -2.15
N GLN A 56 0.54 -8.55 -1.24
CA GLN A 56 0.02 -9.91 -1.30
C GLN A 56 -1.51 -9.95 -1.20
N LEU A 57 -2.09 -9.21 -0.25
CA LEU A 57 -3.54 -9.12 -0.09
C LEU A 57 -4.22 -8.51 -1.33
N GLU A 58 -3.65 -7.45 -1.89
CA GLU A 58 -4.19 -6.81 -3.09
C GLU A 58 -4.12 -7.72 -4.32
N ASN A 59 -3.04 -8.49 -4.47
CA ASN A 59 -2.91 -9.48 -5.53
C ASN A 59 -3.95 -10.60 -5.38
N SER A 60 -4.14 -11.14 -4.18
CA SER A 60 -5.20 -12.13 -3.93
C SER A 60 -6.60 -11.58 -4.23
N LEU A 61 -6.88 -10.33 -3.82
CA LEU A 61 -8.15 -9.67 -4.11
C LEU A 61 -8.34 -9.43 -5.61
N ASN A 62 -7.28 -9.05 -6.34
CA ASN A 62 -7.34 -8.88 -7.79
C ASN A 62 -7.63 -10.20 -8.49
N THR A 63 -7.00 -11.31 -8.09
CA THR A 63 -7.31 -12.64 -8.64
C THR A 63 -8.80 -12.98 -8.45
N LEU A 64 -9.33 -12.80 -7.23
CA LEU A 64 -10.75 -13.03 -6.95
C LEU A 64 -11.69 -12.17 -7.81
N LEU A 65 -11.31 -10.91 -8.08
CA LEU A 65 -12.08 -10.03 -8.94
C LEU A 65 -11.99 -10.43 -10.42
N GLN A 66 -10.84 -10.93 -10.89
CA GLN A 66 -10.72 -11.47 -12.26
C GLN A 66 -11.55 -12.75 -12.42
N ASP A 67 -11.56 -13.63 -11.42
CA ASP A 67 -12.38 -14.84 -11.43
C ASP A 67 -13.88 -14.51 -11.47
N LEU A 68 -14.30 -13.52 -10.67
CA LEU A 68 -15.69 -13.04 -10.70
C LEU A 68 -16.03 -12.42 -12.07
N LYS A 69 -15.11 -11.67 -12.68
CA LYS A 69 -15.30 -11.09 -14.02
C LYS A 69 -15.44 -12.20 -15.08
N ALA A 70 -14.59 -13.23 -15.01
CA ALA A 70 -14.65 -14.37 -15.92
C ALA A 70 -15.98 -15.12 -15.79
N SER A 71 -16.44 -15.36 -14.55
CA SER A 71 -17.75 -15.97 -14.30
C SER A 71 -18.89 -15.11 -14.84
N ALA A 72 -18.88 -13.80 -14.58
CA ALA A 72 -19.88 -12.87 -15.09
C ALA A 72 -19.92 -12.84 -16.63
N SER A 73 -18.75 -12.90 -17.27
CA SER A 73 -18.62 -12.97 -18.73
C SER A 73 -19.22 -14.24 -19.30
N ARG A 74 -18.92 -15.40 -18.69
CA ARG A 74 -19.49 -16.70 -19.09
C ARG A 74 -21.01 -16.71 -18.97
N ASN A 75 -21.55 -16.08 -17.93
CA ASN A 75 -22.99 -15.97 -17.68
C ASN A 75 -23.66 -14.81 -18.46
N ARG A 76 -22.90 -14.05 -19.26
CA ARG A 76 -23.38 -12.88 -20.03
C ARG A 76 -24.00 -11.78 -19.14
N GLU A 77 -23.51 -11.63 -17.92
CA GLU A 77 -23.98 -10.65 -16.93
C GLU A 77 -23.42 -9.25 -17.20
N THR A 78 -23.92 -8.58 -18.24
CA THR A 78 -23.43 -7.25 -18.68
C THR A 78 -23.47 -6.18 -17.59
N ASN A 79 -24.49 -6.20 -16.73
CA ASN A 79 -24.61 -5.28 -15.61
C ASN A 79 -23.53 -5.47 -14.54
N LEU A 80 -23.18 -6.73 -14.26
CA LEU A 80 -22.15 -7.06 -13.28
C LEU A 80 -20.78 -6.69 -13.84
N LEU A 81 -20.50 -7.01 -15.11
CA LEU A 81 -19.27 -6.60 -15.78
C LEU A 81 -19.06 -5.07 -15.75
N ARG A 82 -20.12 -4.30 -16.03
CA ARG A 82 -20.09 -2.84 -15.95
C ARG A 82 -19.84 -2.35 -14.52
N PHE A 83 -20.48 -2.96 -13.53
CA PHE A 83 -20.28 -2.62 -12.11
C PHE A 83 -18.85 -2.90 -11.66
N MET A 84 -18.26 -4.01 -12.12
CA MET A 84 -16.93 -4.45 -11.73
C MET A 84 -15.80 -3.60 -12.29
N LYS A 85 -16.00 -2.95 -13.45
CA LYS A 85 -14.96 -2.23 -14.19
C LYS A 85 -14.15 -1.29 -13.31
N LYS A 86 -14.81 -0.45 -12.50
CA LYS A 86 -14.14 0.52 -11.64
C LYS A 86 -13.19 -0.14 -10.60
N PHE A 87 -13.58 -1.28 -10.04
CA PHE A 87 -12.79 -1.96 -9.03
C PHE A 87 -11.55 -2.59 -9.66
N LEU A 88 -11.67 -3.13 -10.87
CA LEU A 88 -10.52 -3.68 -11.60
C LEU A 88 -9.50 -2.58 -11.96
N ASP A 89 -9.98 -1.40 -12.36
CA ASP A 89 -9.13 -0.25 -12.66
C ASP A 89 -8.42 0.26 -11.40
N GLU A 90 -9.13 0.32 -10.27
CA GLU A 90 -8.57 0.69 -8.96
C GLU A 90 -7.55 -0.33 -8.45
N GLN A 91 -7.82 -1.64 -8.58
CA GLN A 91 -6.86 -2.68 -8.19
C GLN A 91 -5.55 -2.60 -8.97
N THR A 92 -5.63 -2.36 -10.28
CA THR A 92 -4.45 -2.18 -11.11
C THR A 92 -3.59 -1.03 -10.60
N ARG A 93 -4.22 0.12 -10.28
CA ARG A 93 -3.50 1.29 -9.74
C ARG A 93 -2.91 1.03 -8.36
N ASN A 94 -3.67 0.38 -7.48
CA ASN A 94 -3.22 0.08 -6.11
C ASN A 94 -2.03 -0.89 -6.10
N ILE A 95 -2.08 -1.96 -6.90
CA ILE A 95 -0.99 -2.92 -7.02
C ILE A 95 0.28 -2.22 -7.53
N SER A 96 0.18 -1.46 -8.63
CA SER A 96 1.34 -0.74 -9.18
C SER A 96 1.92 0.28 -8.19
N TYR A 97 1.07 0.94 -7.40
CA TYR A 97 1.53 1.85 -6.35
C TYR A 97 2.32 1.12 -5.26
N LEU A 98 1.81 -0.01 -4.75
CA LEU A 98 2.49 -0.79 -3.71
C LEU A 98 3.79 -1.41 -4.23
N GLU A 99 3.83 -1.87 -5.48
CA GLU A 99 5.06 -2.35 -6.14
C GLU A 99 6.12 -1.26 -6.23
N TYR A 100 5.72 -0.04 -6.63
CA TYR A 100 6.60 1.11 -6.67
C TYR A 100 7.16 1.45 -5.28
N GLN A 101 6.30 1.52 -4.26
CA GLN A 101 6.73 1.80 -2.89
C GLN A 101 7.69 0.72 -2.36
N LEU A 102 7.43 -0.55 -2.66
CA LEU A 102 8.30 -1.65 -2.27
C LEU A 102 9.67 -1.57 -2.93
N LYS A 103 9.71 -1.19 -4.22
CA LYS A 103 10.96 -0.95 -4.94
C LYS A 103 11.76 0.19 -4.31
N TYR A 104 11.11 1.33 -4.08
CA TYR A 104 11.72 2.50 -3.45
C TYR A 104 12.36 2.17 -2.10
N GLN A 105 11.68 1.38 -1.26
CA GLN A 105 12.24 0.97 0.03
C GLN A 105 13.46 0.05 -0.09
N LYS A 106 13.48 -0.86 -1.08
CA LYS A 106 14.66 -1.70 -1.32
C LYS A 106 15.88 -0.86 -1.73
N GLU A 107 15.68 0.17 -2.54
CA GLU A 107 16.74 1.08 -2.98
C GLU A 107 17.30 1.90 -1.80
N LEU A 108 16.43 2.38 -0.89
CA LEU A 108 16.85 3.06 0.34
C LEU A 108 17.67 2.15 1.27
N GLU A 109 17.28 0.88 1.41
CA GLU A 109 18.04 -0.09 2.23
C GLU A 109 19.41 -0.38 1.61
N THR A 110 19.48 -0.51 0.28
CA THR A 110 20.72 -0.84 -0.44
C THR A 110 21.74 0.29 -0.35
N SER A 111 21.29 1.54 -0.49
CA SER A 111 22.15 2.73 -0.37
C SER A 111 22.66 2.95 1.06
N ALA A 112 21.85 2.66 2.08
CA ALA A 112 22.29 2.72 3.47
C ALA A 112 23.35 1.64 3.82
N GLN A 113 23.31 0.47 3.18
CA GLN A 113 24.29 -0.60 3.40
C GLN A 113 25.65 -0.35 2.74
N SER A 114 25.71 0.43 1.66
CA SER A 114 26.98 0.81 1.03
C SER A 114 27.77 1.87 1.82
N GLU A 115 27.14 2.59 2.74
CA GLU A 115 27.77 3.66 3.55
C GLU A 115 28.30 3.17 4.91
N GLY A 116 28.07 1.89 5.28
CA GLY A 116 28.32 1.35 6.63
C GLY A 116 29.63 0.58 6.85
N GLN A 117 30.59 0.60 5.92
CA GLN A 117 31.84 -0.15 6.07
C GLN A 117 32.95 0.72 6.72
N PRO A 118 33.43 0.41 7.94
CA PRO A 118 34.54 1.14 8.53
C PRO A 118 35.86 0.68 7.90
N GLU A 119 36.57 1.62 7.29
CA GLU A 119 37.98 1.47 6.96
C GLU A 119 38.79 1.47 8.28
N ASN A 120 39.48 0.38 8.59
CA ASN A 120 40.55 0.30 9.60
C ASN A 120 41.56 -0.73 9.07
N ALA A 121 42.89 -0.54 9.00
CA ALA A 121 43.84 0.44 9.56
C ALA A 121 45.10 0.45 8.63
N ALA A 122 45.97 1.47 8.53
CA ALA A 122 46.91 1.93 9.57
C ALA A 122 47.55 3.30 9.22
N GLY A 123 47.75 4.17 10.24
CA GLY A 123 48.35 5.52 10.14
C GLY A 123 49.90 5.54 10.29
N PRO A 124 50.56 6.64 10.76
CA PRO A 124 50.02 7.94 11.23
C PRO A 124 50.77 9.21 10.75
N SER A 125 50.19 10.40 11.02
CA SER A 125 50.82 11.57 11.69
C SER A 125 50.33 12.92 11.15
N GLY A 126 50.00 13.86 12.05
CA GLY A 126 50.00 15.31 11.75
C GLY A 126 48.79 16.16 12.21
N ALA A 127 48.71 16.43 13.51
CA ALA A 127 48.28 17.65 14.22
C ALA A 127 47.20 18.65 13.68
N SER A 128 46.30 19.02 14.61
CA SER A 128 45.94 20.41 15.05
C SER A 128 44.54 20.98 14.73
N GLY A 129 43.73 21.20 15.79
CA GLY A 129 42.65 22.22 15.97
C GLY A 129 41.41 22.11 15.07
N GLN A 130 40.16 22.41 15.44
CA GLN A 130 39.52 23.19 16.50
C GLN A 130 38.01 22.83 16.52
N GLU A 131 37.30 23.28 17.55
CA GLU A 131 35.94 22.88 17.97
C GLU A 131 34.74 23.37 17.10
N THR A 132 33.71 22.50 17.09
CA THR A 132 32.23 22.68 17.09
C THR A 132 31.52 23.74 16.23
N GLU A 133 30.50 23.31 15.47
CA GLU A 133 29.08 23.71 15.68
C GLU A 133 28.07 22.87 14.86
N SER A 134 26.86 22.82 15.38
CA SER A 134 25.73 21.91 15.08
C SER A 134 24.83 22.40 13.94
N ALA A 135 24.33 21.49 13.09
CA ALA A 135 22.94 21.52 12.58
C ALA A 135 22.61 20.23 11.79
N GLY A 136 21.89 19.30 12.42
CA GLY A 136 21.29 18.16 11.71
C GLY A 136 20.10 18.61 10.87
N ASN A 137 20.26 18.64 9.55
CA ASN A 137 19.20 18.99 8.62
C ASN A 137 18.63 17.70 7.99
N SER A 138 17.54 17.17 8.54
CA SER A 138 16.78 16.09 7.90
C SER A 138 15.86 16.66 6.82
N PRO A 139 15.87 16.13 5.57
CA PRO A 139 14.95 16.58 4.56
C PRO A 139 13.55 16.05 4.83
N SER A 140 12.59 16.97 4.98
CA SER A 140 11.15 16.63 5.03
C SER A 140 10.65 16.27 3.63
N PRO A 141 9.77 15.26 3.47
CA PRO A 141 9.16 14.94 2.18
C PRO A 141 8.14 16.01 1.74
N PRO A 142 7.93 16.19 0.42
CA PRO A 142 7.08 17.26 -0.11
C PRO A 142 5.60 17.03 0.22
N ALA A 143 4.98 18.06 0.79
CA ALA A 143 3.54 18.08 1.10
C ALA A 143 2.70 18.09 -0.19
N GLN A 144 1.84 17.09 -0.37
CA GLN A 144 0.78 17.14 -1.38
C GLN A 144 -0.39 17.98 -0.84
N LYS A 145 -0.75 19.05 -1.56
CA LYS A 145 -1.91 19.89 -1.27
C LYS A 145 -3.19 19.12 -1.57
N ILE A 146 -4.01 18.91 -0.54
CA ILE A 146 -5.38 18.43 -0.66
C ILE A 146 -6.28 19.62 -1.05
N PRO A 147 -7.05 19.57 -2.17
CA PRO A 147 -8.03 20.60 -2.49
C PRO A 147 -9.22 20.54 -1.50
N LYS A 148 -9.65 21.71 -1.01
CA LYS A 148 -10.85 21.84 -0.16
C LYS A 148 -12.12 21.54 -0.96
N PRO A 149 -13.16 20.94 -0.35
CA PRO A 149 -14.44 20.76 -0.99
C PRO A 149 -15.14 22.12 -1.17
N ALA A 150 -15.73 22.32 -2.35
CA ALA A 150 -16.57 23.48 -2.64
C ALA A 150 -17.90 23.35 -1.88
N THR A 151 -18.33 24.45 -1.28
CA THR A 151 -19.60 24.65 -0.57
C THR A 151 -20.80 24.44 -1.48
#